data_AF-A0A9P1EIP5-F1
#
_entry.id   AF-A0A9P1EIP5-F1
#
_cell.length_a   1.000
_cell.length_b   1.000
_cell.length_c   1.000
_cell.angle_alpha   90.00
_cell.angle_beta   90.00
_cell.angle_gamma   90.00
#
_symmetry.space_group_name_H-M   'P 1'
#
loop_
_entity.id
_entity.type
_entity.pdbx_description
1 polymer ?
#
loop_
_entity_poly.entity_id
_entity_poly.type
_entity_poly.pdbx_seq_one_letter_code
_entity_poly.pdbx_strand_id
1 'polypeptide(L)'
;MMNKWTDRRNRAYINVLVNCSLGSYFIQSVEVSLDIVNGEKMLELFELFVNRVGGENVVQIISNNASENVKAGKDLMEKYPTIYWTPCAAHCIHLMFKDIFELKHFQTTYKRAPKLSVYIHSKTKLLNLFRKFTGKRELVKFAKTRFVMAFLTFKRLKEHKNKMIKLFNCEEFLTSNYSKQESAKECGRIVQMSSFWNTLNEALKVGGPLMSTFRMVDGDVKPAMKYVYPAMELTKA
;
A
#
# COMPACT_ATOMS: atom_id res chain seq x y z
N MET A 1 9.59 -15.16 7.59
CA MET A 1 8.86 -13.89 7.40
C MET A 1 7.75 -13.82 8.43
N MET A 2 7.59 -12.67 9.09
CA MET A 2 6.53 -12.44 10.07
C MET A 2 5.77 -11.17 9.71
N ASN A 3 4.46 -11.31 9.50
CA ASN A 3 3.60 -10.23 9.03
C ASN A 3 2.44 -9.99 10.01
N LYS A 4 2.42 -8.79 10.60
CA LYS A 4 1.36 -8.34 11.50
C LYS A 4 0.22 -7.72 10.70
N TRP A 5 -1.01 -8.15 10.95
CA TRP A 5 -2.22 -7.54 10.38
C TRP A 5 -3.35 -7.51 11.41
N THR A 6 -4.31 -6.61 11.20
CA THR A 6 -5.47 -6.44 12.08
C THR A 6 -6.75 -6.66 11.28
N ASP A 7 -7.66 -7.45 11.81
CA ASP A 7 -8.95 -7.73 11.18
C ASP A 7 -9.96 -6.58 11.38
N ARG A 8 -11.17 -6.73 10.82
CA ARG A 8 -12.23 -5.72 10.93
C ARG A 8 -12.83 -5.60 12.34
N ARG A 9 -12.54 -6.55 13.23
CA ARG A 9 -12.97 -6.57 14.64
C ARG A 9 -11.85 -6.08 15.57
N ASN A 10 -10.80 -5.46 15.02
CA ASN A 10 -9.62 -4.99 15.74
C ASN A 10 -8.80 -6.11 16.42
N ARG A 11 -8.93 -7.35 15.97
CA ARG A 11 -8.07 -8.45 16.44
C ARG A 11 -6.76 -8.43 15.66
N ALA A 12 -5.65 -8.54 16.38
CA ALA A 12 -4.31 -8.49 15.80
C ALA A 12 -3.73 -9.90 15.66
N TYR A 13 -3.14 -10.18 14.51
CA TYR A 13 -2.56 -11.46 14.17
C TYR A 13 -1.16 -11.30 13.60
N ILE A 14 -0.28 -12.24 13.91
CA ILE A 14 1.04 -12.37 13.31
C ILE A 14 1.08 -13.68 12.52
N ASN A 15 1.11 -13.56 11.20
CA ASN A 15 1.30 -14.70 10.31
C ASN A 15 2.79 -15.01 10.21
N VAL A 16 3.15 -16.29 10.36
CA VAL A 16 4.53 -16.77 10.25
C VAL A 16 4.67 -17.69 9.06
N LEU A 17 5.60 -17.34 8.18
CA LEU A 17 5.93 -18.08 6.97
C LEU A 17 7.42 -18.39 6.94
N VAL A 18 7.77 -19.59 6.50
CA VAL A 18 9.14 -19.98 6.16
C VAL A 18 9.29 -20.01 4.65
N ASN A 19 10.42 -19.49 4.17
CA ASN A 19 10.77 -19.51 2.76
C ASN A 19 12.07 -20.30 2.61
N CYS A 20 12.08 -21.28 1.72
CA CYS A 20 13.27 -22.05 1.36
C CYS A 20 13.33 -22.26 -0.17
N SER A 21 14.29 -23.05 -0.64
CA SER A 21 14.44 -23.37 -2.07
C SER A 21 13.21 -24.07 -2.67
N LEU A 22 12.40 -24.73 -1.84
CA LEU A 22 11.16 -25.41 -2.26
C LEU A 22 9.96 -24.46 -2.35
N GLY A 23 10.07 -23.25 -1.80
CA GLY A 23 9.01 -22.25 -1.80
C GLY A 23 8.65 -21.73 -0.41
N SER A 24 7.43 -21.19 -0.31
CA SER A 24 6.90 -20.55 0.88
C SER A 24 5.90 -21.46 1.59
N TYR A 25 6.10 -21.68 2.89
CA TYR A 25 5.24 -22.50 3.74
C TYR A 25 4.69 -21.67 4.88
N PHE A 26 3.37 -21.70 5.05
CA PHE A 26 2.71 -21.11 6.21
C PHE A 26 2.87 -22.04 7.41
N ILE A 27 3.43 -21.54 8.51
CA ILE A 27 3.57 -22.31 9.75
C ILE A 27 2.31 -22.16 10.60
N GLN A 28 1.99 -20.93 10.99
CA GLN A 28 0.81 -20.61 11.80
C GLN A 28 0.51 -19.11 11.80
N SER A 29 -0.67 -18.77 12.31
CA SER A 29 -1.05 -17.43 12.69
C SER A 29 -1.17 -17.37 14.21
N VAL A 30 -0.52 -16.40 14.82
CA VAL A 30 -0.57 -16.15 16.27
C VAL A 30 -1.48 -14.97 16.52
N GLU A 31 -2.54 -15.16 17.30
CA GLU A 31 -3.36 -14.04 17.77
C GLU A 31 -2.62 -13.30 18.88
N VAL A 32 -2.52 -11.98 18.76
CA VAL A 32 -1.82 -11.10 19.70
C VAL A 32 -2.68 -9.90 20.13
N SER A 33 -4.01 -10.05 20.03
CA SER A 33 -4.99 -8.98 20.30
C SER A 33 -4.94 -8.47 21.73
N LEU A 34 -4.66 -9.34 22.69
CA LEU A 34 -4.60 -9.04 24.12
C LEU A 34 -3.19 -8.74 24.61
N ASP A 35 -2.19 -8.89 23.75
CA ASP A 35 -0.79 -8.71 24.10
C ASP A 35 -0.35 -7.26 23.91
N ILE A 36 0.51 -6.79 24.82
CA ILE A 36 1.33 -5.61 24.54
C ILE A 36 2.45 -6.08 23.62
N VAL A 37 2.27 -5.91 22.32
CA VAL A 37 3.26 -6.29 21.29
C VAL A 37 4.41 -5.27 21.29
N ASN A 38 5.30 -5.39 22.28
CA ASN A 38 6.55 -4.64 22.39
C ASN A 38 7.72 -5.45 21.80
N GLY A 39 8.94 -4.90 21.85
CA GLY A 39 10.12 -5.58 21.31
C GLY A 39 10.47 -6.88 22.02
N GLU A 40 10.25 -6.99 23.33
CA GLU A 40 10.47 -8.23 24.08
C GLU A 40 9.51 -9.32 23.60
N LYS A 41 8.22 -9.00 23.45
CA LYS A 41 7.23 -9.96 22.96
C LYS A 41 7.54 -10.42 21.53
N MET A 42 8.00 -9.50 20.69
CA MET A 42 8.42 -9.84 19.33
C MET A 42 9.68 -10.71 19.32
N LEU A 43 10.64 -10.47 20.23
CA LEU A 43 11.83 -11.31 20.39
C LEU A 43 11.44 -12.73 20.83
N GLU A 44 10.58 -12.88 21.84
CA GLU A 44 10.06 -14.20 22.25
C GLU A 44 9.46 -14.95 21.07
N LEU A 45 8.67 -14.27 20.23
CA LEU A 45 8.07 -14.87 19.05
C LEU A 45 9.14 -15.23 18.00
N PHE A 46 10.14 -14.38 17.77
CA PHE A 46 11.24 -14.68 16.85
C PHE A 46 11.97 -15.95 17.30
N GLU A 47 12.35 -16.03 18.57
CA GLU A 47 13.04 -17.17 19.17
C GLU A 47 12.20 -18.44 19.13
N LEU A 48 10.91 -18.34 19.45
CA LEU A 48 9.97 -19.46 19.38
C LEU A 48 10.00 -20.11 17.99
N PHE A 49 9.94 -19.31 16.93
CA PHE A 49 9.93 -19.83 15.56
C PHE A 49 11.32 -20.22 15.05
N VAL A 50 12.39 -19.57 15.49
CA VAL A 50 13.77 -20.00 15.23
C VAL A 50 13.98 -21.40 15.81
N ASN A 51 13.64 -21.61 17.08
CA ASN A 51 13.78 -22.91 17.75
C ASN A 51 12.90 -23.98 17.11
N ARG A 52 11.67 -23.63 16.69
CA ARG A 52 10.76 -24.57 16.01
C ARG A 52 11.25 -25.01 14.63
N VAL A 53 11.93 -24.13 13.89
CA VAL A 53 12.49 -24.44 12.56
C VAL A 53 13.89 -25.09 12.66
N GLY A 54 14.57 -24.89 13.78
CA GLY A 54 15.99 -25.22 13.97
C GLY A 54 16.86 -24.03 13.58
N GLY A 55 17.65 -23.51 14.53
CA GLY A 55 18.43 -22.28 14.33
C GLY A 55 19.44 -22.38 13.19
N GLU A 56 19.97 -23.57 12.95
CA GLU A 56 20.85 -23.91 11.83
C GLU A 56 20.16 -23.81 10.46
N ASN A 57 18.83 -23.91 10.42
CA ASN A 57 18.02 -23.81 9.20
C ASN A 57 17.51 -22.38 8.97
N VAL A 58 17.76 -21.45 9.90
CA VAL A 58 17.30 -20.06 9.81
C VAL A 58 18.47 -19.14 9.50
N VAL A 59 18.44 -18.55 8.31
CA VAL A 59 19.43 -17.52 7.92
C VAL A 59 18.91 -16.11 8.22
N GLN A 60 17.60 -15.89 8.10
CA GLN A 60 17.04 -14.54 8.11
C GLN A 60 15.60 -14.49 8.62
N ILE A 61 15.31 -13.49 9.46
CA ILE A 61 13.96 -13.05 9.80
C ILE A 61 13.66 -11.74 9.06
N ILE A 62 12.50 -11.70 8.41
CA ILE A 62 12.00 -10.54 7.68
C ILE A 62 10.66 -10.12 8.30
N SER A 63 10.56 -8.88 8.75
CA SER A 63 9.33 -8.25 9.27
C SER A 63 9.24 -6.80 8.83
N ASN A 64 8.12 -6.11 9.10
CA ASN A 64 8.05 -4.68 8.83
C ASN A 64 8.99 -3.86 9.75
N ASN A 65 9.15 -2.57 9.47
CA ASN A 65 10.07 -1.67 10.18
C ASN A 65 9.43 -0.99 11.41
N ALA A 66 8.41 -1.61 12.00
CA ALA A 66 7.82 -1.09 13.24
C ALA A 66 8.85 -1.17 14.38
N SER A 67 8.78 -0.23 15.33
CA SER A 67 9.80 -0.07 16.39
C SER A 67 10.00 -1.34 17.23
N GLU A 68 8.92 -2.07 17.49
CA GLU A 68 8.97 -3.36 18.20
C GLU A 68 9.80 -4.40 17.45
N ASN A 69 9.67 -4.46 16.13
CA ASN A 69 10.42 -5.39 15.29
C ASN A 69 11.88 -4.97 15.15
N VAL A 70 12.15 -3.67 15.09
CA VAL A 70 13.53 -3.14 15.05
C VAL A 70 14.28 -3.50 16.32
N LYS A 71 13.65 -3.32 17.50
CA LYS A 71 14.23 -3.71 18.80
C LYS A 71 14.48 -5.22 18.83
N ALA A 72 13.43 -6.02 18.62
CA ALA A 72 13.51 -7.48 18.63
C ALA A 72 14.56 -8.03 17.64
N GLY A 73 14.64 -7.45 16.45
CA GLY A 73 15.58 -7.84 15.42
C GLY A 73 17.04 -7.59 15.82
N LYS A 74 17.32 -6.47 16.47
CA LYS A 74 18.66 -6.17 17.01
C LYS A 74 19.04 -7.15 18.12
N ASP A 75 18.16 -7.31 19.10
CA ASP A 75 18.38 -8.20 20.24
C ASP A 75 18.58 -9.66 19.77
N LEU A 76 17.84 -10.09 18.74
CA LEU A 76 18.01 -11.40 18.11
C LEU A 76 19.39 -11.56 17.46
N MET A 77 19.85 -10.57 16.68
CA MET A 77 21.15 -10.63 16.00
C MET A 77 22.32 -10.63 17.00
N GLU A 78 22.17 -9.97 18.14
CA GLU A 78 23.16 -10.01 19.22
C GLU A 78 23.22 -11.41 19.87
N LYS A 79 22.07 -12.04 20.08
CA LYS A 79 21.99 -13.37 20.71
C LYS A 79 22.31 -14.53 19.76
N TYR A 80 22.02 -14.38 18.47
CA TYR A 80 22.23 -15.40 17.44
C TYR A 80 23.05 -14.82 16.28
N PRO A 81 24.40 -14.80 16.38
CA PRO A 81 25.27 -14.12 15.41
C PRO A 81 25.18 -14.64 13.97
N THR A 82 24.61 -15.83 13.75
CA THR A 82 24.42 -16.45 12.44
C THR A 82 23.07 -16.11 11.80
N ILE A 83 22.15 -15.46 12.54
CA ILE A 83 20.81 -15.13 12.10
C ILE A 83 20.70 -13.62 11.90
N TYR A 84 20.22 -13.20 10.73
CA TYR A 84 20.02 -11.78 10.42
C TYR A 84 18.55 -11.37 10.55
N TRP A 85 18.31 -10.18 11.07
CA TRP A 85 17.02 -9.52 10.92
C TRP A 85 17.09 -8.42 9.87
N THR A 86 16.07 -8.32 9.02
CA THR A 86 15.98 -7.25 8.02
C THR A 86 14.56 -6.71 7.88
N PRO A 87 14.40 -5.41 7.61
CA PRO A 87 13.11 -4.83 7.33
C PRO A 87 12.59 -5.30 5.97
N CYS A 88 11.28 -5.49 5.88
CA CYS A 88 10.59 -5.88 4.66
C CYS A 88 10.73 -4.81 3.58
N ALA A 89 11.39 -5.15 2.48
CA ALA A 89 11.63 -4.24 1.37
C ALA A 89 10.34 -3.68 0.75
N ALA A 90 9.29 -4.51 0.59
CA ALA A 90 7.98 -4.05 0.10
C ALA A 90 7.37 -3.00 1.05
N HIS A 91 7.50 -3.20 2.37
CA HIS A 91 7.06 -2.23 3.36
C HIS A 91 7.90 -0.94 3.33
N CYS A 92 9.21 -1.04 3.14
CA CYS A 92 10.08 0.13 2.97
C CYS A 92 9.69 0.97 1.75
N ILE A 93 9.47 0.33 0.59
CA ILE A 93 9.01 1.02 -0.63
C ILE A 93 7.64 1.66 -0.41
N HIS A 94 6.76 0.99 0.32
CA HIS A 94 5.46 1.53 0.70
C HIS A 94 5.57 2.81 1.54
N LEU A 95 6.55 2.89 2.44
CA LEU A 95 6.87 4.11 3.19
C LEU A 95 7.50 5.19 2.32
N MET A 96 8.34 4.84 1.34
CA MET A 96 8.86 5.82 0.37
C MET A 96 7.73 6.52 -0.39
N PHE A 97 6.67 5.79 -0.78
CA PHE A 97 5.47 6.40 -1.37
C PHE A 97 4.76 7.36 -0.42
N LYS A 98 4.70 7.04 0.88
CA LYS A 98 4.15 7.94 1.89
C LYS A 98 4.91 9.25 1.89
N ASP A 99 6.24 9.18 2.02
CA ASP A 99 7.09 10.35 2.16
C ASP A 99 7.01 11.24 0.91
N ILE A 100 7.02 10.63 -0.29
CA ILE A 100 6.81 11.35 -1.56
C ILE A 100 5.46 12.09 -1.55
N PHE A 101 4.36 11.42 -1.20
CA PHE A 101 3.04 12.04 -1.24
C PHE A 101 2.77 13.03 -0.10
N GLU A 102 3.58 13.02 0.95
CA GLU A 102 3.54 14.00 2.04
C GLU A 102 4.33 15.28 1.73
N LEU A 103 5.22 15.28 0.72
CA LEU A 103 5.88 16.48 0.22
C LEU A 103 4.85 17.56 -0.12
N LYS A 104 5.13 18.81 0.27
CA LYS A 104 4.24 19.98 0.05
C LYS A 104 3.69 20.05 -1.38
N HIS A 105 4.54 19.74 -2.35
CA HIS A 105 4.22 19.70 -3.77
C HIS A 105 3.09 18.72 -4.12
N PHE A 106 3.10 17.51 -3.56
CA PHE A 106 2.13 16.45 -3.86
C PHE A 106 0.96 16.38 -2.86
N GLN A 107 1.13 16.90 -1.65
CA GLN A 107 0.22 16.69 -0.52
C GLN A 107 -1.23 17.10 -0.82
N THR A 108 -1.42 18.22 -1.54
CA THR A 108 -2.78 18.69 -1.86
C THR A 108 -3.47 17.78 -2.87
N THR A 109 -2.76 17.33 -3.90
CA THR A 109 -3.26 16.35 -4.88
C THR A 109 -3.55 15.01 -4.21
N TYR A 110 -2.67 14.57 -3.30
CA TYR A 110 -2.85 13.37 -2.49
C TYR A 110 -4.10 13.42 -1.60
N LYS A 111 -4.42 14.58 -1.02
CA LYS A 111 -5.66 14.77 -0.23
C LYS A 111 -6.93 14.87 -1.09
N ARG A 112 -6.82 15.36 -2.33
CA ARG A 112 -7.97 15.58 -3.24
C ARG A 112 -8.38 14.33 -4.02
N ALA A 113 -7.43 13.55 -4.50
CA ALA A 113 -7.70 12.37 -5.32
C ALA A 113 -8.66 11.35 -4.67
N PRO A 114 -8.56 11.03 -3.36
CA PRO A 114 -9.51 10.15 -2.69
C PRO A 114 -10.94 10.67 -2.71
N LYS A 115 -11.14 12.00 -2.64
CA LYS A 115 -12.47 12.61 -2.63
C LYS A 115 -13.27 12.27 -3.89
N LEU A 116 -12.61 12.31 -5.05
CA LEU A 116 -13.22 11.92 -6.34
C LEU A 116 -13.71 10.47 -6.30
N SER A 117 -12.83 9.55 -5.87
CA SER A 117 -13.17 8.13 -5.80
C SER A 117 -14.28 7.87 -4.79
N VAL A 118 -14.17 8.42 -3.58
CA VAL A 118 -15.17 8.23 -2.51
C VAL A 118 -16.53 8.78 -2.93
N TYR A 119 -16.58 9.96 -3.53
CA TYR A 119 -17.83 10.57 -3.97
C TYR A 119 -18.55 9.70 -5.00
N ILE A 120 -17.86 9.28 -6.06
CA ILE A 120 -18.44 8.42 -7.12
C ILE A 120 -18.91 7.09 -6.55
N HIS A 121 -18.09 6.43 -5.70
CA HIS A 121 -18.44 5.15 -5.10
C HIS A 121 -19.53 5.23 -4.03
N SER A 122 -19.74 6.39 -3.41
CA SER A 122 -20.74 6.57 -2.35
C SER A 122 -22.19 6.55 -2.85
N LYS A 123 -22.42 6.72 -4.17
CA LYS A 123 -23.77 6.83 -4.75
C LYS A 123 -23.94 5.83 -5.88
N THR A 124 -24.81 4.85 -5.70
CA THR A 124 -25.07 3.78 -6.69
C THR A 124 -25.43 4.33 -8.08
N LYS A 125 -26.31 5.33 -8.17
CA LYS A 125 -26.70 5.93 -9.45
C LYS A 125 -25.54 6.66 -10.14
N LEU A 126 -24.71 7.39 -9.36
CA LEU A 126 -23.54 8.08 -9.90
C LEU A 126 -22.46 7.10 -10.37
N LEU A 127 -22.24 6.02 -9.61
CA LEU A 127 -21.35 4.94 -10.01
C LEU A 127 -21.83 4.27 -11.31
N ASN A 128 -23.13 4.02 -11.44
CA ASN A 128 -23.72 3.46 -12.67
C ASN A 128 -23.57 4.42 -13.85
N LEU A 129 -23.78 5.72 -13.63
CA LEU A 129 -23.55 6.74 -14.66
C LEU A 129 -22.08 6.80 -15.09
N PHE A 130 -21.14 6.74 -14.14
CA PHE A 130 -19.72 6.66 -14.45
C PHE A 130 -19.37 5.39 -15.26
N ARG A 131 -19.94 4.23 -14.89
CA ARG A 131 -19.77 2.96 -15.62
C ARG A 131 -20.24 3.04 -17.08
N LYS A 132 -21.27 3.85 -17.40
CA LYS A 132 -21.69 4.11 -18.79
C LYS A 132 -20.55 4.76 -19.59
N PHE A 133 -19.83 5.72 -18.99
CA PHE A 133 -18.72 6.41 -19.66
C PHE A 133 -17.41 5.61 -19.72
N THR A 134 -17.22 4.64 -18.84
CA THR A 134 -15.96 3.89 -18.72
C THR A 134 -16.01 2.47 -19.27
N GLY A 135 -17.15 2.03 -19.82
CA GLY A 135 -17.32 0.64 -20.27
C GLY A 135 -17.21 -0.33 -19.09
N LYS A 136 -17.89 -0.03 -17.97
CA LYS A 136 -17.87 -0.78 -16.70
C LYS A 136 -16.52 -0.82 -15.96
N ARG A 137 -15.51 -0.05 -16.38
CA ARG A 137 -14.25 0.10 -15.62
C ARG A 137 -14.41 1.08 -14.47
N GLU A 138 -14.05 0.68 -13.25
CA GLU A 138 -14.23 1.49 -12.05
C GLU A 138 -12.95 2.17 -11.60
N LEU A 139 -13.11 3.23 -10.79
CA LEU A 139 -12.01 3.79 -10.01
C LEU A 139 -11.59 2.81 -8.93
N VAL A 140 -10.29 2.74 -8.66
CA VAL A 140 -9.76 1.98 -7.53
C VAL A 140 -10.27 2.61 -6.23
N LYS A 141 -10.97 1.81 -5.41
CA LYS A 141 -11.36 2.21 -4.06
C LYS A 141 -10.10 2.57 -3.27
N PHE A 142 -10.04 3.81 -2.80
CA PHE A 142 -8.91 4.30 -2.04
C PHE A 142 -8.79 3.57 -0.69
N ALA A 143 -7.60 3.07 -0.38
CA ALA A 143 -7.29 2.47 0.92
C ALA A 143 -6.28 3.36 1.66
N LYS A 144 -6.75 4.03 2.71
CA LYS A 144 -5.99 5.07 3.45
C LYS A 144 -4.66 4.57 4.03
N THR A 145 -4.56 3.30 4.36
CA THR A 145 -3.37 2.65 4.95
C THR A 145 -2.45 2.03 3.91
N ARG A 146 -2.75 2.17 2.61
CA ARG A 146 -1.94 1.62 1.54
C ARG A 146 -1.45 2.72 0.57
N PHE A 147 -0.36 3.42 0.89
CA PHE A 147 0.24 4.49 0.08
C PHE A 147 0.51 4.09 -1.38
N VAL A 148 0.92 2.85 -1.65
CA VAL A 148 1.03 2.31 -3.02
C VAL A 148 -0.33 2.31 -3.74
N MET A 149 -1.43 2.08 -3.02
CA MET A 149 -2.79 2.18 -3.58
C MET A 149 -3.13 3.60 -3.98
N ALA A 150 -2.58 4.64 -3.33
CA ALA A 150 -2.77 6.01 -3.75
C ALA A 150 -2.17 6.26 -5.14
N PHE A 151 -0.98 5.71 -5.41
CA PHE A 151 -0.39 5.75 -6.75
C PHE A 151 -1.30 5.03 -7.78
N LEU A 152 -1.84 3.86 -7.45
CA LEU A 152 -2.78 3.15 -8.32
C LEU A 152 -4.07 3.95 -8.56
N THR A 153 -4.59 4.64 -7.53
CA THR A 153 -5.71 5.58 -7.67
C THR A 153 -5.35 6.72 -8.60
N PHE A 154 -4.17 7.33 -8.49
CA PHE A 154 -3.73 8.39 -9.41
C PHE A 154 -3.68 7.87 -10.85
N LYS A 155 -3.12 6.68 -11.07
CA LYS A 155 -3.04 6.07 -12.41
C LYS A 155 -4.43 5.88 -13.02
N ARG A 156 -5.39 5.36 -12.24
CA ARG A 156 -6.79 5.23 -12.68
C ARG A 156 -7.47 6.56 -12.93
N LEU A 157 -7.25 7.56 -12.07
CA LEU A 157 -7.81 8.90 -12.27
C LEU A 157 -7.30 9.51 -13.58
N LYS A 158 -6.01 9.36 -13.90
CA LYS A 158 -5.44 9.81 -15.18
C LYS A 158 -6.10 9.12 -16.37
N GLU A 159 -6.24 7.78 -16.35
CA GLU A 159 -6.91 7.00 -17.40
C GLU A 159 -8.37 7.44 -17.64
N HIS A 160 -9.02 7.90 -16.57
CA HIS A 160 -10.42 8.32 -16.58
C HIS A 160 -10.65 9.84 -16.58
N LYS A 161 -9.61 10.68 -16.73
CA LYS A 161 -9.71 12.15 -16.70
C LYS A 161 -10.86 12.67 -17.57
N ASN A 162 -10.83 12.36 -18.87
CA ASN A 162 -11.85 12.85 -19.81
C ASN A 162 -13.24 12.29 -19.52
N LYS A 163 -13.34 11.09 -18.94
CA LYS A 163 -14.61 10.46 -18.58
C LYS A 163 -15.21 11.12 -17.32
N MET A 164 -14.36 11.51 -16.36
CA MET A 164 -14.79 12.31 -15.21
C MET A 164 -15.23 13.71 -15.65
N ILE A 165 -14.49 14.37 -16.54
CA ILE A 165 -14.92 15.66 -17.09
C ILE A 165 -16.29 15.51 -17.75
N LYS A 166 -16.52 14.46 -18.56
CA LYS A 166 -17.84 14.18 -19.15
C LYS A 166 -18.92 13.93 -18.09
N LEU A 167 -18.64 13.13 -17.06
CA LEU A 167 -19.57 12.83 -15.98
C LEU A 167 -20.05 14.12 -15.29
N PHE A 168 -19.13 15.00 -14.88
CA PHE A 168 -19.48 16.22 -14.14
C PHE A 168 -20.13 17.32 -14.99
N ASN A 169 -20.12 17.19 -16.32
CA ASN A 169 -20.74 18.14 -17.24
C ASN A 169 -21.94 17.56 -18.00
N CYS A 170 -22.31 16.30 -17.79
CA CYS A 170 -23.45 15.70 -18.49
C CYS A 170 -24.78 16.15 -17.87
N GLU A 171 -25.81 16.28 -18.70
CA GLU A 171 -27.15 16.71 -18.29
C GLU A 171 -27.74 15.83 -17.18
N GLU A 172 -27.57 14.50 -17.28
CA GLU A 172 -28.04 13.53 -16.28
C GLU A 172 -27.42 13.80 -14.88
N PHE A 173 -26.18 14.29 -14.83
CA PHE A 173 -25.55 14.70 -13.57
C PHE A 173 -26.03 16.08 -13.12
N LEU A 174 -26.04 17.06 -14.02
CA LEU A 174 -26.36 18.45 -13.71
C LEU A 174 -27.80 18.63 -13.21
N THR A 175 -28.76 17.90 -13.78
CA THR A 175 -30.18 17.90 -13.39
C THR A 175 -30.46 17.10 -12.11
N SER A 176 -29.51 16.28 -11.66
CA SER A 176 -29.70 15.44 -10.48
C SER A 176 -29.56 16.20 -9.16
N ASN A 177 -30.10 15.64 -8.08
CA ASN A 177 -29.85 16.15 -6.72
C ASN A 177 -28.37 16.01 -6.28
N TYR A 178 -27.55 15.25 -7.03
CA TYR A 178 -26.13 15.10 -6.72
C TYR A 178 -25.35 16.40 -6.98
N SER A 179 -25.64 17.10 -8.09
CA SER A 179 -24.92 18.32 -8.49
C SER A 179 -25.01 19.46 -7.46
N LYS A 180 -26.11 19.50 -6.68
CA LYS A 180 -26.37 20.50 -5.64
C LYS A 180 -25.53 20.29 -4.37
N GLN A 181 -24.96 19.11 -4.18
CA GLN A 181 -24.19 18.77 -2.98
C GLN A 181 -22.83 19.49 -2.98
N GLU A 182 -22.39 19.93 -1.80
CA GLU A 182 -21.09 20.62 -1.67
C GLU A 182 -19.91 19.71 -2.08
N SER A 183 -20.00 18.42 -1.76
CA SER A 183 -19.05 17.41 -2.20
C SER A 183 -18.97 17.28 -3.73
N ALA A 184 -20.10 17.48 -4.42
CA ALA A 184 -20.18 17.46 -5.88
C ALA A 184 -19.49 18.68 -6.50
N LYS A 185 -19.76 19.87 -5.94
CA LYS A 185 -19.12 21.12 -6.36
C LYS A 185 -17.61 21.06 -6.15
N GLU A 186 -17.17 20.55 -5.00
CA GLU A 186 -15.75 20.33 -4.73
C GLU A 186 -15.13 19.38 -5.77
N CYS A 187 -15.76 18.23 -6.02
CA CYS A 187 -15.26 17.26 -7.00
C CYS A 187 -15.23 17.83 -8.42
N GLY A 188 -16.28 18.57 -8.83
CA GLY A 188 -16.33 19.27 -10.11
C GLY A 188 -15.19 20.26 -10.25
N ARG A 189 -14.91 21.06 -9.21
CA ARG A 189 -13.77 21.98 -9.20
C ARG A 189 -12.45 21.23 -9.35
N ILE A 190 -12.22 20.17 -8.58
CA ILE A 190 -11.00 19.34 -8.68
C ILE A 190 -10.81 18.80 -10.10
N VAL A 191 -11.88 18.29 -10.73
CA VAL A 191 -11.84 17.72 -12.08
C VAL A 191 -11.49 18.77 -13.14
N GLN A 192 -11.87 20.03 -12.94
CA GLN A 192 -11.55 21.14 -13.86
C GLN A 192 -10.18 21.80 -13.58
N MET A 193 -9.57 21.53 -12.42
CA MET A 193 -8.28 22.14 -12.05
C MET A 193 -7.12 21.55 -12.86
N SER A 194 -6.50 22.35 -13.74
CA SER A 194 -5.30 21.97 -14.49
C SER A 194 -4.13 21.62 -13.57
N SER A 195 -3.91 22.40 -12.52
CA SER A 195 -2.85 22.18 -11.53
C SER A 195 -2.95 20.81 -10.85
N PHE A 196 -4.17 20.36 -10.52
CA PHE A 196 -4.39 19.02 -9.96
C PHE A 196 -3.90 17.92 -10.91
N TRP A 197 -4.27 18.01 -12.20
CA TRP A 197 -3.85 17.02 -13.20
C TRP A 197 -2.35 17.05 -13.49
N ASN A 198 -1.73 18.24 -13.49
CA ASN A 198 -0.30 18.39 -13.71
C ASN A 198 0.50 17.75 -12.58
N THR A 199 0.20 18.12 -11.32
CA THR A 199 0.84 17.50 -10.15
C THR A 199 0.57 15.99 -10.07
N LEU A 200 -0.62 15.53 -10.45
CA LEU A 200 -0.93 14.09 -10.51
C LEU A 200 -0.06 13.37 -11.57
N ASN A 201 0.15 13.97 -12.73
CA ASN A 201 1.02 13.43 -13.77
C ASN A 201 2.48 13.36 -13.33
N GLU A 202 2.96 14.39 -12.63
CA GLU A 202 4.30 14.41 -12.06
C GLU A 202 4.47 13.33 -10.99
N ALA A 203 3.49 13.17 -10.10
CA ALA A 203 3.49 12.10 -9.10
C ALA A 203 3.58 10.71 -9.75
N LEU A 204 2.91 10.50 -10.88
CA LEU A 204 2.98 9.26 -11.65
C LEU A 204 4.34 9.05 -12.33
N LYS A 205 4.99 10.14 -12.76
CA LYS A 205 6.34 10.09 -13.34
C LYS A 205 7.37 9.72 -12.27
N VAL A 206 7.31 10.37 -11.11
CA VAL A 206 8.22 10.13 -9.97
C VAL A 206 8.01 8.73 -9.37
N GLY A 207 6.76 8.33 -9.13
CA GLY A 207 6.47 7.04 -8.51
C GLY A 207 6.49 5.84 -9.47
N GLY A 208 6.64 6.07 -10.79
CA GLY A 208 6.59 5.02 -11.82
C GLY A 208 7.70 3.97 -11.67
N PRO A 209 8.99 4.36 -11.60
CA PRO A 209 10.09 3.44 -11.33
C PRO A 209 9.89 2.70 -10.00
N LEU A 210 9.53 3.42 -8.93
CA LEU A 210 9.31 2.85 -7.60
C LEU A 210 8.17 1.81 -7.58
N MET A 211 7.09 2.04 -8.33
CA MET A 211 6.00 1.08 -8.48
C MET A 211 6.44 -0.18 -9.24
N SER A 212 7.34 -0.04 -10.21
CA SER A 212 7.88 -1.18 -10.95
C SER A 212 8.70 -2.07 -10.03
N THR A 213 9.54 -1.47 -9.19
CA THR A 213 10.32 -2.17 -8.15
C THR A 213 9.43 -2.79 -7.09
N PHE A 214 8.41 -2.07 -6.60
CA PHE A 214 7.44 -2.61 -5.67
C PHE A 214 6.81 -3.92 -6.18
N ARG A 215 6.39 -3.96 -7.45
CA ARG A 215 5.78 -5.16 -8.06
C ARG A 215 6.73 -6.35 -8.17
N MET A 216 8.03 -6.09 -8.29
CA MET A 216 9.05 -7.14 -8.32
C MET A 216 9.32 -7.70 -6.93
N VAL A 217 9.24 -6.86 -5.90
CA VAL A 217 9.56 -7.22 -4.51
C VAL A 217 8.37 -7.83 -3.77
N ASP A 218 7.16 -7.34 -4.04
CA ASP A 218 5.89 -7.79 -3.44
C ASP A 218 5.21 -8.92 -4.25
N GLY A 219 5.89 -9.45 -5.28
CA GLY A 219 5.35 -10.48 -6.15
C GLY A 219 5.61 -11.89 -5.63
N ASP A 220 4.57 -12.70 -5.49
CA ASP A 220 4.66 -14.09 -5.01
C ASP A 220 5.08 -15.12 -6.09
N VAL A 221 5.37 -14.67 -7.33
CA VAL A 221 5.61 -15.56 -8.48
C VAL A 221 7.05 -16.07 -8.52
N LYS A 222 8.03 -15.27 -8.09
CA LYS A 222 9.46 -15.61 -8.10
C LYS A 222 10.11 -15.14 -6.81
N PRO A 223 11.14 -15.83 -6.30
CA PRO A 223 11.91 -15.35 -5.15
C PRO A 223 12.44 -13.93 -5.39
N ALA A 224 11.98 -12.98 -4.58
CA ALA A 224 12.25 -11.56 -4.78
C ALA A 224 13.67 -11.13 -4.40
N MET A 225 14.32 -11.81 -3.45
CA MET A 225 15.58 -11.37 -2.83
C MET A 225 16.69 -11.05 -3.84
N LYS A 226 16.84 -11.88 -4.90
CA LYS A 226 17.84 -11.65 -5.95
C LYS A 226 17.62 -10.38 -6.79
N TYR A 227 16.41 -9.79 -6.74
CA TYR A 227 16.02 -8.64 -7.54
C TYR A 227 15.95 -7.35 -6.73
N VAL A 228 15.89 -7.40 -5.40
CA VAL A 228 15.69 -6.22 -4.55
C VAL A 228 16.76 -5.16 -4.83
N TYR A 229 18.04 -5.54 -4.75
CA TYR A 229 19.14 -4.60 -4.93
C TYR A 229 19.20 -4.04 -6.38
N PRO A 230 19.24 -4.87 -7.44
CA PRO A 230 19.22 -4.34 -8.81
C PRO A 230 18.00 -3.47 -9.14
N ALA A 231 16.80 -3.85 -8.67
CA ALA A 231 15.60 -3.08 -8.93
C ALA A 231 15.63 -1.71 -8.22
N MET A 232 16.19 -1.65 -7.01
CA MET A 232 16.39 -0.38 -6.31
C MET A 232 17.40 0.51 -7.03
N GLU A 233 18.50 -0.02 -7.57
CA GLU A 233 19.43 0.78 -8.39
C GLU A 233 18.76 1.35 -9.64
N LEU A 234 17.95 0.54 -10.35
CA LEU A 234 17.17 1.01 -11.50
C LEU A 234 16.11 2.06 -11.14
N THR A 235 15.67 2.10 -9.88
CA THR A 235 14.70 3.10 -9.40
C THR A 235 15.31 4.48 -9.24
N LYS A 236 16.63 4.57 -9.03
CA LYS A 236 17.34 5.83 -8.81
C LYS A 236 17.61 6.59 -10.12
N ALA A 237 17.64 5.88 -11.25
CA ALA A 237 17.91 6.41 -12.59
C ALA A 237 16.70 7.14 -13.18
#